data_AF-A0A8H6EBQ4-F1
#
_entry.id   AF-A0A8H6EBQ4-F1
#
_cell.length_a   1.000
_cell.length_b   1.000
_cell.length_c   1.000
_cell.angle_alpha   90.00
_cell.angle_beta   90.00
_cell.angle_gamma   90.00
#
_symmetry.space_group_name_H-M   'P 1'
#
loop_
_entity.id
_entity.type
_entity.pdbx_description
1 polymer ?
#
loop_
_entity_poly.entity_id
_entity_poly.type
_entity_poly.pdbx_seq_one_letter_code
_entity_poly.pdbx_strand_id
1 'polypeptide(L)'
;MQLAAMVGFASAGTRFTTRIRDENVWAFQSLSLFLGGSRILLALQYTVNNIVFVRKPMKSAAKGVSIIAATLFYFLWQAYYDLSPTSIFDKYSQQVWAQLHFPFHVALVLLLEGSQILALTLDITLKLTYLKETIMFACEEPRPRPGMAIGLLRNTIEDMEINYNRGAIKEKMAIDAILRDLPNLPLCPGEKVIGFSITNNRLNDLVGNVTAALFSSMGIMPSEETNIGQLTSSQLLRMYMEMLGFVYVYFFVAASLVMFLFAAFAMLTRRHTSCASIGIAARIILGVFLMSLVSFVRQFALAYAFMTSPTILYAFTFVILTVFGIDRLLDLYESQKKTKMNLTEAGKRMHPDTC
;
A
#
# COMPACT_ATOMS: atom_id res chain seq x y z
N MET A 1 -6.05 20.82 -14.17
CA MET A 1 -6.89 20.66 -12.96
C MET A 1 -6.09 20.81 -11.65
N GLN A 2 -5.02 20.04 -11.42
CA GLN A 2 -4.21 20.13 -10.19
C GLN A 2 -3.51 21.49 -10.01
N LEU A 3 -3.03 22.08 -11.11
CA LEU A 3 -2.50 23.45 -11.14
C LEU A 3 -3.57 24.52 -10.86
N ALA A 4 -4.80 24.30 -11.32
CA ALA A 4 -5.92 25.22 -11.10
C ALA A 4 -6.40 25.20 -9.63
N ALA A 5 -6.35 24.03 -8.98
CA ALA A 5 -6.58 23.91 -7.54
C ALA A 5 -5.47 24.59 -6.72
N MET A 6 -4.19 24.42 -7.10
CA MET A 6 -3.05 25.09 -6.45
C MET A 6 -3.09 26.62 -6.62
N VAL A 7 -3.47 27.11 -7.80
CA VAL A 7 -3.68 28.55 -8.06
C VAL A 7 -4.92 29.08 -7.30
N GLY A 8 -5.96 28.26 -7.15
CA GLY A 8 -7.12 28.57 -6.30
C GLY A 8 -6.74 28.80 -4.84
N PHE A 9 -5.91 27.92 -4.26
CA PHE A 9 -5.36 28.07 -2.90
C PHE A 9 -4.47 29.31 -2.75
N ALA A 10 -3.63 29.61 -3.74
CA ALA A 10 -2.79 30.81 -3.73
C ALA A 10 -3.61 32.11 -3.80
N SER A 11 -4.70 32.13 -4.58
CA SER A 11 -5.57 33.31 -4.71
C SER A 11 -6.50 33.53 -3.51
N ALA A 12 -6.94 32.44 -2.84
CA ALA A 12 -7.76 32.51 -1.64
C ALA A 12 -6.92 32.83 -0.39
N GLY A 13 -5.67 32.36 -0.34
CA GLY A 13 -4.69 32.65 0.72
C GLY A 13 -4.49 34.15 0.98
N THR A 14 -4.52 34.97 -0.07
CA THR A 14 -4.32 36.42 0.03
C THR A 14 -5.54 37.21 0.52
N ARG A 15 -6.71 36.59 0.68
CA ARG A 15 -7.96 37.23 1.15
C ARG A 15 -8.39 36.85 2.58
N PHE A 16 -7.56 36.09 3.32
CA PHE A 16 -7.85 35.79 4.72
C PHE A 16 -7.60 37.02 5.61
N THR A 17 -8.64 37.83 5.79
CA THR A 17 -8.66 38.83 6.87
C THR A 17 -8.69 38.11 8.22
N THR A 18 -8.03 38.69 9.24
CA THR A 18 -7.73 38.11 10.56
C THR A 18 -8.93 37.86 11.49
N ARG A 19 -10.14 37.70 10.95
CA ARG A 19 -11.37 37.45 11.72
C ARG A 19 -12.09 36.24 11.12
N ILE A 20 -11.88 35.09 11.74
CA ILE A 20 -12.51 33.82 11.34
C ILE A 20 -13.95 33.82 11.83
N ARG A 21 -14.90 33.67 10.91
CA ARG A 21 -16.24 33.16 11.19
C ARG A 21 -16.31 31.70 10.74
N ASP A 22 -17.16 30.92 11.41
CA ASP A 22 -17.32 29.46 11.24
C ASP A 22 -17.63 29.02 9.80
N GLU A 23 -18.07 29.97 8.96
CA GLU A 23 -18.36 29.83 7.53
C GLU A 23 -17.15 29.45 6.67
N ASN A 24 -15.91 29.77 7.06
CA ASN A 24 -14.70 29.47 6.27
C ASN A 24 -14.13 28.07 6.49
N VAL A 25 -14.44 27.43 7.62
CA VAL A 25 -13.99 26.07 7.95
C VAL A 25 -14.72 25.05 7.07
N TRP A 26 -16.01 25.28 6.82
CA TRP A 26 -16.84 24.45 5.95
C TRP A 26 -16.41 24.52 4.47
N ALA A 27 -15.98 25.71 4.00
CA ALA A 27 -15.44 25.89 2.65
C ALA A 27 -14.12 25.13 2.45
N PHE A 28 -13.25 25.13 3.46
CA PHE A 28 -11.98 24.39 3.41
C PHE A 28 -12.21 22.87 3.48
N GLN A 29 -13.13 22.43 4.35
CA GLN A 29 -13.54 21.02 4.46
C GLN A 29 -14.16 20.49 3.17
N SER A 30 -15.07 21.25 2.56
CA SER A 30 -15.72 20.85 1.30
C SER A 30 -14.72 20.77 0.14
N LEU A 31 -13.72 21.64 0.08
CA LEU A 31 -12.65 21.57 -0.93
C LEU A 31 -11.73 20.36 -0.74
N SER A 32 -11.38 19.99 0.49
CA SER A 32 -10.63 18.75 0.77
C SER A 32 -11.45 17.50 0.44
N LEU A 33 -12.75 17.52 0.72
CA LEU A 33 -13.71 16.47 0.37
C LEU A 33 -13.86 16.34 -1.15
N PHE A 34 -13.82 17.46 -1.87
CA PHE A 34 -13.89 17.50 -3.33
C PHE A 34 -12.59 17.04 -3.99
N LEU A 35 -11.42 17.40 -3.44
CA LEU A 35 -10.12 16.89 -3.90
C LEU A 35 -9.98 15.38 -3.61
N GLY A 36 -10.37 14.93 -2.41
CA GLY A 36 -10.42 13.52 -2.04
C GLY A 36 -11.42 12.74 -2.90
N GLY A 37 -12.60 13.31 -3.13
CA GLY A 37 -13.64 12.76 -4.00
C GLY A 37 -13.22 12.68 -5.46
N SER A 38 -12.50 13.66 -5.99
CA SER A 38 -11.94 13.65 -7.36
C SER A 38 -10.88 12.54 -7.53
N ARG A 39 -10.06 12.30 -6.50
CA ARG A 39 -9.08 11.20 -6.48
C ARG A 39 -9.76 9.84 -6.30
N ILE A 40 -10.85 9.75 -5.53
CA ILE A 40 -11.72 8.57 -5.47
C ILE A 40 -12.36 8.32 -6.83
N LEU A 41 -12.81 9.35 -7.55
CA LEU A 41 -13.38 9.18 -8.88
C LEU A 41 -12.34 8.66 -9.86
N LEU A 42 -11.10 9.15 -9.81
CA LEU A 42 -10.00 8.62 -10.61
C LEU A 42 -9.60 7.20 -10.21
N ALA A 43 -9.54 6.89 -8.91
CA ALA A 43 -9.25 5.55 -8.39
C ALA A 43 -10.37 4.58 -8.73
N LEU A 44 -11.63 4.98 -8.59
CA LEU A 44 -12.82 4.23 -8.97
C LEU A 44 -12.87 4.06 -10.48
N GLN A 45 -12.50 5.05 -11.28
CA GLN A 45 -12.48 4.98 -12.73
C GLN A 45 -11.33 4.11 -13.23
N TYR A 46 -10.15 4.14 -12.59
CA TYR A 46 -9.09 3.16 -12.83
C TYR A 46 -9.50 1.76 -12.38
N THR A 47 -10.14 1.64 -11.23
CA THR A 47 -10.61 0.34 -10.70
C THR A 47 -11.74 -0.20 -11.57
N VAL A 48 -12.69 0.60 -12.03
CA VAL A 48 -13.78 0.21 -12.93
C VAL A 48 -13.24 -0.12 -14.32
N ASN A 49 -12.31 0.66 -14.87
CA ASN A 49 -11.65 0.35 -16.14
C ASN A 49 -10.87 -0.97 -16.04
N ASN A 50 -10.22 -1.24 -14.90
CA ASN A 50 -9.54 -2.50 -14.63
C ASN A 50 -10.54 -3.65 -14.35
N ILE A 51 -11.67 -3.38 -13.68
CA ILE A 51 -12.71 -4.36 -13.34
C ILE A 51 -13.51 -4.81 -14.57
N VAL A 52 -13.78 -3.90 -15.51
CA VAL A 52 -14.52 -4.19 -16.75
C VAL A 52 -13.62 -4.93 -17.76
N PHE A 53 -12.30 -4.75 -17.69
CA PHE A 53 -11.34 -5.40 -18.60
C PHE A 53 -10.58 -6.62 -18.02
N VAL A 54 -10.52 -6.82 -16.69
CA VAL A 54 -9.62 -7.82 -16.02
C VAL A 54 -10.35 -8.76 -15.06
N ARG A 55 -11.58 -9.22 -15.34
CA ARG A 55 -12.28 -10.11 -14.38
C ARG A 55 -13.03 -11.26 -15.00
N LYS A 56 -12.39 -12.44 -15.01
CA LYS A 56 -13.10 -13.68 -14.65
C LYS A 56 -12.51 -14.51 -13.49
N PRO A 57 -11.19 -14.57 -13.20
CA PRO A 57 -10.73 -15.40 -12.08
C PRO A 57 -10.49 -14.66 -10.75
N MET A 58 -9.96 -13.42 -10.72
CA MET A 58 -9.52 -12.76 -9.46
C MET A 58 -10.57 -11.85 -8.78
N LYS A 59 -11.84 -12.24 -8.80
CA LYS A 59 -12.95 -11.43 -8.23
C LYS A 59 -12.87 -11.31 -6.69
N SER A 60 -12.18 -12.24 -6.01
CA SER A 60 -12.12 -12.29 -4.54
C SER A 60 -11.01 -11.40 -3.95
N ALA A 61 -9.78 -11.49 -4.46
CA ALA A 61 -8.66 -10.67 -4.00
C ALA A 61 -8.91 -9.17 -4.22
N ALA A 62 -9.47 -8.82 -5.37
CA ALA A 62 -9.79 -7.44 -5.69
C ALA A 62 -11.03 -6.90 -4.93
N LYS A 63 -11.89 -7.76 -4.36
CA LYS A 63 -12.87 -7.34 -3.35
C LYS A 63 -12.18 -7.02 -2.03
N GLY A 64 -11.23 -7.86 -1.60
CA GLY A 64 -10.43 -7.64 -0.39
C GLY A 64 -9.69 -6.30 -0.43
N VAL A 65 -8.91 -6.04 -1.48
CA VAL A 65 -8.19 -4.77 -1.66
C VAL A 65 -9.13 -3.56 -1.66
N SER A 66 -10.29 -3.66 -2.31
CA SER A 66 -11.27 -2.57 -2.35
C SER A 66 -11.91 -2.30 -0.98
N ILE A 67 -12.19 -3.34 -0.19
CA ILE A 67 -12.70 -3.22 1.18
C ILE A 67 -11.63 -2.58 2.06
N ILE A 68 -10.37 -3.03 1.96
CA ILE A 68 -9.25 -2.49 2.76
C ILE A 68 -9.02 -1.02 2.44
N ALA A 69 -9.02 -0.65 1.16
CA ALA A 69 -8.86 0.75 0.76
C ALA A 69 -9.99 1.63 1.32
N ALA A 70 -11.24 1.15 1.30
CA ALA A 70 -12.37 1.85 1.90
C ALA A 70 -12.25 1.96 3.43
N THR A 71 -11.80 0.89 4.10
CA THR A 71 -11.57 0.86 5.54
C THR A 71 -10.44 1.80 5.96
N LEU A 72 -9.31 1.78 5.26
CA LEU A 72 -8.17 2.68 5.49
C LEU A 72 -8.60 4.13 5.30
N PHE A 73 -9.34 4.43 4.23
CA PHE A 73 -9.87 5.75 3.96
C PHE A 73 -10.81 6.21 5.08
N TYR A 74 -11.74 5.36 5.52
CA TYR A 74 -12.64 5.67 6.62
C TYR A 74 -11.89 5.97 7.92
N PHE A 75 -10.88 5.18 8.28
CA PHE A 75 -10.10 5.42 9.49
C PHE A 75 -9.19 6.65 9.39
N LEU A 76 -8.58 6.91 8.23
CA LEU A 76 -7.82 8.14 7.98
C LEU A 76 -8.72 9.37 8.06
N TRP A 77 -9.92 9.28 7.48
CA TRP A 77 -10.94 10.31 7.55
C TRP A 77 -11.36 10.57 9.00
N GLN A 78 -11.72 9.53 9.75
CA GLN A 78 -12.09 9.64 11.16
C GLN A 78 -10.96 10.24 12.00
N ALA A 79 -9.73 9.72 11.88
CA ALA A 79 -8.57 10.24 12.60
C ALA A 79 -8.34 11.73 12.29
N TYR A 80 -8.46 12.13 11.02
CA TYR A 80 -8.35 13.53 10.63
C TYR A 80 -9.45 14.42 11.22
N TYR A 81 -10.70 13.94 11.25
CA TYR A 81 -11.83 14.68 11.82
C TYR A 81 -11.76 14.77 13.35
N ASP A 82 -11.30 13.73 14.04
CA ASP A 82 -11.06 13.75 15.49
C ASP A 82 -9.94 14.73 15.87
N LEU A 83 -8.98 14.91 14.97
CA LEU A 83 -7.92 15.91 15.07
C LEU A 83 -8.38 17.31 14.64
N SER A 84 -9.61 17.45 14.12
CA SER A 84 -10.14 18.75 13.72
C SER A 84 -10.49 19.60 14.96
N PRO A 85 -10.15 20.88 14.94
CA PRO A 85 -10.19 21.70 16.13
C PRO A 85 -11.61 22.18 16.41
N THR A 86 -12.15 21.77 17.55
CA THR A 86 -13.48 22.18 18.03
C THR A 86 -13.44 23.42 18.93
N SER A 87 -12.25 23.98 19.22
CA SER A 87 -12.08 25.12 20.12
C SER A 87 -11.25 26.25 19.49
N ILE A 88 -11.47 27.48 19.97
CA ILE A 88 -10.84 28.72 19.49
C ILE A 88 -9.31 28.58 19.57
N PHE A 89 -8.65 28.59 18.40
CA PHE A 89 -7.20 28.52 18.32
C PHE A 89 -6.52 29.85 18.67
N ASP A 90 -5.28 29.73 19.14
CA ASP A 90 -4.33 30.83 19.08
C ASP A 90 -3.81 31.01 17.64
N LYS A 91 -3.56 32.26 17.23
CA LYS A 91 -3.25 32.63 15.83
C LYS A 91 -2.04 31.88 15.27
N TYR A 92 -1.04 31.61 16.11
CA TYR A 92 0.18 30.89 15.73
C TYR A 92 -0.07 29.40 15.46
N SER A 93 -0.85 28.72 16.31
CA SER A 93 -1.17 27.28 16.12
C SER A 93 -1.96 27.06 14.84
N GLN A 94 -2.86 27.98 14.51
CA GLN A 94 -3.65 27.91 13.28
C GLN A 94 -2.79 28.06 12.01
N GLN A 95 -1.81 28.97 12.02
CA GLN A 95 -0.92 29.15 10.88
C GLN A 95 -0.03 27.92 10.65
N VAL A 96 0.52 27.34 11.73
CA VAL A 96 1.33 26.11 11.65
C VAL A 96 0.47 24.93 11.21
N TRP A 97 -0.76 24.82 11.70
CA TRP A 97 -1.72 23.79 11.29
C TRP A 97 -2.01 23.87 9.79
N ALA A 98 -2.27 25.08 9.25
CA ALA A 98 -2.54 25.28 7.83
C ALA A 98 -1.32 24.95 6.96
N GLN A 99 -0.10 25.28 7.42
CA GLN A 99 1.14 24.96 6.71
C GLN A 99 1.42 23.45 6.71
N LEU A 100 1.19 22.76 7.83
CA LEU A 100 1.44 21.32 7.96
C LEU A 100 0.40 20.47 7.21
N HIS A 101 -0.78 21.03 6.97
CA HIS A 101 -1.88 20.37 6.26
C HIS A 101 -1.51 19.96 4.82
N PHE A 102 -0.74 20.79 4.11
CA PHE A 102 -0.33 20.48 2.75
C PHE A 102 0.69 19.31 2.67
N PRO A 103 1.81 19.35 3.42
CA PRO A 103 2.73 18.20 3.54
C PRO A 103 2.05 16.91 3.96
N PHE A 104 1.01 16.98 4.81
CA PHE A 104 0.23 15.83 5.22
C PHE A 104 -0.52 15.16 4.07
N HIS A 105 -1.22 15.93 3.24
CA HIS A 105 -1.86 15.38 2.04
C HIS A 105 -0.86 14.78 1.06
N VAL A 106 0.30 15.42 0.90
CA VAL A 106 1.38 14.86 0.08
C VAL A 106 1.85 13.52 0.64
N ALA A 107 2.10 13.42 1.95
CA ALA A 107 2.51 12.17 2.59
C ALA A 107 1.45 11.06 2.45
N LEU A 108 0.16 11.39 2.55
CA LEU A 108 -0.94 10.44 2.31
C LEU A 108 -0.98 9.96 0.85
N VAL A 109 -0.76 10.84 -0.11
CA VAL A 109 -0.68 10.47 -1.54
C VAL A 109 0.51 9.54 -1.79
N LEU A 110 1.70 9.88 -1.28
CA LEU A 110 2.89 9.05 -1.41
C LEU A 110 2.67 7.65 -0.82
N LEU A 111 2.04 7.58 0.35
CA LEU A 111 1.68 6.32 0.98
C LEU A 111 0.68 5.50 0.14
N LEU A 112 -0.34 6.16 -0.44
CA LEU A 112 -1.32 5.49 -1.30
C LEU A 112 -0.66 4.96 -2.58
N GLU A 113 0.16 5.76 -3.25
CA GLU A 113 0.94 5.33 -4.41
C GLU A 113 1.86 4.15 -4.05
N GLY A 114 2.53 4.21 -2.90
CA GLY A 114 3.36 3.12 -2.40
C GLY A 114 2.59 1.83 -2.18
N SER A 115 1.38 1.92 -1.60
CA SER A 115 0.51 0.76 -1.39
C SER A 115 0.05 0.13 -2.71
N GLN A 116 -0.20 0.94 -3.75
CA GLN A 116 -0.58 0.45 -5.07
C GLN A 116 0.56 -0.29 -5.75
N ILE A 117 1.76 0.29 -5.75
CA ILE A 117 2.95 -0.34 -6.33
C ILE A 117 3.28 -1.64 -5.59
N LEU A 118 3.17 -1.64 -4.26
CA LEU A 118 3.39 -2.82 -3.43
C LEU A 118 2.37 -3.92 -3.70
N ALA A 119 1.08 -3.58 -3.83
CA ALA A 119 0.02 -4.52 -4.16
C ALA A 119 0.20 -5.14 -5.55
N LEU A 120 0.58 -4.33 -6.55
CA LEU A 120 0.91 -4.81 -7.90
C LEU A 120 2.11 -5.76 -7.87
N THR A 121 3.15 -5.43 -7.11
CA THR A 121 4.34 -6.27 -7.03
C THR A 121 4.07 -7.59 -6.31
N LEU A 122 3.22 -7.58 -5.27
CA LEU A 122 2.77 -8.80 -4.61
C LEU A 122 1.95 -9.68 -5.56
N ASP A 123 1.05 -9.10 -6.36
CA ASP A 123 0.28 -9.84 -7.39
C ASP A 123 1.20 -10.54 -8.39
N ILE A 124 2.19 -9.81 -8.92
CA ILE A 124 3.22 -10.38 -9.81
C ILE A 124 3.97 -11.52 -9.12
N THR A 125 4.41 -11.30 -7.87
CA THR A 125 5.16 -12.32 -7.10
C THR A 125 4.37 -13.60 -6.96
N LEU A 126 3.07 -13.51 -6.64
CA LEU A 126 2.21 -14.65 -6.43
C LEU A 126 2.01 -15.43 -7.74
N LYS A 127 1.77 -14.71 -8.86
CA LYS A 127 1.68 -15.33 -10.20
C LYS A 127 2.98 -16.03 -10.60
N LEU A 128 4.14 -15.40 -10.39
CA LEU A 128 5.44 -16.01 -10.70
C LEU A 128 5.77 -17.18 -9.77
N THR A 129 5.41 -17.10 -8.49
CA THR A 129 5.56 -18.22 -7.55
C THR A 129 4.70 -19.41 -7.99
N TYR A 130 3.45 -19.16 -8.37
CA TYR A 130 2.56 -20.21 -8.88
C TYR A 130 3.08 -20.84 -10.17
N LEU A 131 3.64 -20.03 -11.08
CA LEU A 131 4.33 -20.55 -12.27
C LEU A 131 5.49 -21.45 -11.91
N LYS A 132 6.35 -21.01 -10.99
CA LYS A 132 7.51 -21.76 -10.54
C LYS A 132 7.09 -23.08 -9.89
N GLU A 133 6.09 -23.07 -9.02
CA GLU A 133 5.54 -24.28 -8.39
C GLU A 133 4.96 -25.24 -9.44
N THR A 134 4.24 -24.73 -10.44
CA THR A 134 3.73 -25.54 -11.57
C THR A 134 4.86 -26.19 -12.35
N ILE A 135 5.94 -25.44 -12.64
CA ILE A 135 7.13 -25.97 -13.34
C ILE A 135 7.84 -27.02 -12.48
N MET A 136 8.02 -26.77 -11.18
CA MET A 136 8.61 -27.72 -10.25
C MET A 136 7.80 -29.02 -10.19
N PHE A 137 6.47 -28.92 -10.04
CA PHE A 137 5.57 -30.07 -10.06
C PHE A 137 5.63 -30.85 -11.38
N ALA A 138 5.76 -30.16 -12.52
CA ALA A 138 5.91 -30.81 -13.82
C ALA A 138 7.23 -31.59 -13.97
N CYS A 139 8.25 -31.24 -13.19
CA CYS A 139 9.59 -31.82 -13.25
C CYS A 139 9.96 -32.74 -12.09
N GLU A 140 9.18 -32.74 -11.00
CA GLU A 140 9.36 -33.62 -9.84
C GLU A 140 8.96 -35.07 -10.15
N GLU A 141 9.70 -36.04 -9.60
CA GLU A 141 9.43 -37.46 -9.83
C GLU A 141 8.43 -38.01 -8.81
N PRO A 142 7.44 -38.83 -9.23
CA PRO A 142 7.17 -39.32 -10.58
C PRO A 142 6.52 -38.26 -11.51
N ARG A 143 7.11 -38.06 -12.69
CA ARG A 143 6.69 -36.99 -13.62
C ARG A 143 5.29 -37.25 -14.20
N PRO A 144 4.42 -36.22 -14.27
CA PRO A 144 3.11 -36.35 -14.91
C PRO A 144 3.25 -36.59 -16.43
N ARG A 145 2.17 -37.08 -17.06
CA ARG A 145 2.14 -37.28 -18.52
C ARG A 145 2.46 -35.96 -19.23
N PRO A 146 3.27 -35.95 -20.30
CA PRO A 146 3.69 -34.71 -20.99
C PRO A 146 2.52 -33.80 -21.40
N GLY A 147 1.42 -34.37 -21.90
CA GLY A 147 0.22 -33.59 -22.26
C GLY A 147 -0.47 -32.91 -21.08
N MET A 148 -0.42 -33.53 -19.89
CA MET A 148 -0.96 -32.92 -18.66
C MET A 148 -0.07 -31.78 -18.17
N ALA A 149 1.27 -31.96 -18.21
CA ALA A 149 2.22 -30.91 -17.85
C ALA A 149 2.11 -29.68 -18.76
N ILE A 150 2.01 -29.89 -20.07
CA ILE A 150 1.84 -28.81 -21.06
C ILE A 150 0.50 -28.09 -20.83
N GLY A 151 -0.58 -28.85 -20.59
CA GLY A 151 -1.89 -28.29 -20.30
C GLY A 151 -1.90 -27.44 -19.04
N LEU A 152 -1.28 -27.92 -17.95
CA LEU A 152 -1.11 -27.16 -16.70
C LEU A 152 -0.34 -25.87 -16.94
N LEU A 153 0.80 -25.93 -17.63
CA LEU A 153 1.63 -24.76 -17.90
C LEU A 153 0.91 -23.73 -18.77
N ARG A 154 0.20 -24.17 -19.81
CA ARG A 154 -0.63 -23.30 -20.66
C ARG A 154 -1.73 -22.64 -19.85
N ASN A 155 -2.48 -23.42 -19.07
CA ASN A 155 -3.56 -22.89 -18.22
C ASN A 155 -3.02 -21.89 -17.19
N THR A 156 -1.86 -22.16 -16.59
CA THR A 156 -1.21 -21.25 -15.64
C THR A 156 -0.80 -19.93 -16.32
N ILE A 157 -0.24 -19.96 -17.53
CA ILE A 157 0.12 -18.74 -18.27
C ILE A 157 -1.13 -17.97 -18.74
N GLU A 158 -2.18 -18.67 -19.16
CA GLU A 158 -3.46 -18.06 -19.54
C GLU A 158 -4.16 -17.40 -18.33
N ASP A 159 -4.11 -18.03 -17.15
CA ASP A 159 -4.69 -17.51 -15.90
C ASP A 159 -4.00 -16.23 -15.40
N MET A 160 -2.77 -15.95 -15.84
CA MET A 160 -2.08 -14.69 -15.53
C MET A 160 -2.67 -13.48 -16.29
N GLU A 161 -3.52 -13.70 -17.29
CA GLU A 161 -4.21 -12.66 -18.08
C GLU A 161 -3.26 -11.55 -18.62
N ILE A 162 -2.09 -11.94 -19.14
CA ILE A 162 -1.06 -11.00 -19.60
C ILE A 162 -1.57 -10.20 -20.83
N ASN A 163 -1.58 -8.86 -20.72
CA ASN A 163 -1.97 -8.00 -21.84
C ASN A 163 -0.78 -7.73 -22.77
N TYR A 164 -0.62 -8.61 -23.76
CA TYR A 164 0.47 -8.54 -24.71
C TYR A 164 0.45 -7.29 -25.61
N ASN A 165 -0.71 -6.64 -25.77
CA ASN A 165 -0.86 -5.45 -26.62
C ASN A 165 -0.18 -4.20 -26.03
N ARG A 166 0.23 -4.26 -24.75
CA ARG A 166 0.85 -3.13 -24.05
C ARG A 166 2.38 -3.08 -24.14
N GLY A 167 2.99 -3.88 -25.02
CA GLY A 167 4.43 -3.88 -25.25
C GLY A 167 5.12 -5.23 -25.06
N ALA A 168 4.38 -6.33 -24.88
CA ALA A 168 4.93 -7.67 -24.64
C ALA A 168 4.79 -8.63 -25.84
N ILE A 169 4.71 -8.10 -27.06
CA ILE A 169 4.42 -8.89 -28.26
C ILE A 169 5.60 -9.84 -28.58
N LYS A 170 6.85 -9.40 -28.38
CA LYS A 170 8.05 -10.21 -28.64
C LYS A 170 8.12 -11.40 -27.69
N GLU A 171 7.84 -11.15 -26.43
CA GLU A 171 7.80 -12.13 -25.34
C GLU A 171 6.69 -13.14 -25.59
N LYS A 172 5.50 -12.70 -26.06
CA LYS A 172 4.42 -13.60 -26.47
C LYS A 172 4.89 -14.60 -27.53
N MET A 173 5.57 -14.13 -28.57
CA MET A 173 6.06 -14.99 -29.64
C MET A 173 7.09 -16.01 -29.12
N ALA A 174 7.96 -15.60 -28.20
CA ALA A 174 8.94 -16.47 -27.58
C ALA A 174 8.28 -17.55 -26.68
N ILE A 175 7.30 -17.16 -25.86
CA ILE A 175 6.53 -18.07 -25.01
C ILE A 175 5.79 -19.10 -25.88
N ASP A 176 5.09 -18.65 -26.91
CA ASP A 176 4.35 -19.54 -27.83
C ASP A 176 5.27 -20.47 -28.62
N ALA A 177 6.49 -20.05 -28.95
CA ALA A 177 7.49 -20.91 -29.57
C ALA A 177 7.95 -22.02 -28.60
N ILE A 178 8.29 -21.66 -27.35
CA ILE A 178 8.71 -22.63 -26.33
C ILE A 178 7.60 -23.65 -26.03
N LEU A 179 6.36 -23.18 -25.86
CA LEU A 179 5.21 -24.04 -25.57
C LEU A 179 4.86 -25.00 -26.72
N ARG A 180 5.09 -24.60 -27.98
CA ARG A 180 4.88 -25.47 -29.15
C ARG A 180 5.94 -26.54 -29.30
N ASP A 181 7.16 -26.27 -28.86
CA ASP A 181 8.28 -27.21 -28.95
C ASP A 181 8.34 -28.21 -27.79
N LEU A 182 7.63 -27.94 -26.68
CA LEU A 182 7.60 -28.79 -25.47
C LEU A 182 7.26 -30.28 -25.72
N PRO A 183 6.36 -30.67 -26.65
CA PRO A 183 6.10 -32.08 -26.95
C PRO A 183 7.32 -32.82 -27.52
N ASN A 184 8.20 -32.10 -28.22
CA ASN A 184 9.34 -32.67 -28.94
C ASN A 184 10.66 -32.50 -28.18
N LEU A 185 10.74 -31.55 -27.24
CA LEU A 185 11.93 -31.27 -26.46
C LEU A 185 11.60 -31.15 -24.96
N PRO A 186 12.28 -31.90 -24.06
CA PRO A 186 11.96 -31.91 -22.65
C PRO A 186 12.29 -30.57 -21.96
N LEU A 187 11.33 -30.07 -21.16
CA LEU A 187 11.48 -28.88 -20.30
C LEU A 187 12.21 -29.19 -18.98
N CYS A 188 12.26 -30.46 -18.58
CA CYS A 188 12.87 -30.91 -17.33
C CYS A 188 14.25 -31.53 -17.59
N PRO A 189 15.28 -31.20 -16.80
CA PRO A 189 16.62 -31.74 -17.01
C PRO A 189 16.59 -33.28 -16.97
N GLY A 190 17.19 -33.88 -18.00
CA GLY A 190 17.42 -35.31 -18.06
C GLY A 190 18.71 -35.70 -17.35
N GLU A 191 18.89 -36.99 -17.10
CA GLU A 191 20.05 -37.59 -16.41
C GLU A 191 21.41 -37.29 -17.10
N LYS A 192 21.39 -36.87 -18.38
CA LYS A 192 22.59 -36.58 -19.17
C LYS A 192 23.05 -35.12 -19.00
N VAL A 193 24.33 -34.94 -18.66
CA VAL A 193 25.01 -33.65 -18.42
C VAL A 193 24.82 -32.61 -19.56
N ILE A 194 24.78 -33.04 -20.82
CA ILE A 194 24.58 -32.14 -21.99
C ILE A 194 23.10 -31.69 -22.10
N GLY A 195 22.15 -32.52 -21.66
CA GLY A 195 20.74 -32.15 -21.56
C GLY A 195 20.47 -31.18 -20.41
N PHE A 196 21.28 -31.22 -19.36
CA PHE A 196 21.11 -30.35 -18.19
C PHE A 196 21.25 -28.85 -18.54
N SER A 197 22.26 -28.45 -19.31
CA SER A 197 22.47 -27.04 -19.68
C SER A 197 21.43 -26.52 -20.68
N ILE A 198 21.10 -27.32 -21.70
CA ILE A 198 20.12 -26.96 -22.74
C ILE A 198 18.71 -26.82 -22.13
N THR A 199 18.33 -27.75 -21.26
CA THR A 199 17.02 -27.73 -20.63
C THR A 199 16.89 -26.64 -19.56
N ASN A 200 17.96 -26.35 -18.82
CA ASN A 200 17.98 -25.22 -17.89
C ASN A 200 17.86 -23.88 -18.63
N ASN A 201 18.49 -23.74 -19.80
CA ASN A 201 18.35 -22.53 -20.63
C ASN A 201 16.90 -22.33 -21.08
N ARG A 202 16.21 -23.36 -21.56
CA ARG A 202 14.79 -23.25 -21.97
C ARG A 202 13.85 -22.89 -20.82
N LEU A 203 14.07 -23.47 -19.63
CA LEU A 203 13.28 -23.14 -18.44
C LEU A 203 13.51 -21.68 -18.04
N ASN A 204 14.77 -21.22 -18.06
CA ASN A 204 15.11 -19.83 -17.78
C ASN A 204 14.55 -18.87 -18.81
N ASP A 205 14.60 -19.21 -20.11
CA ASP A 205 14.02 -18.40 -21.19
C ASP A 205 12.51 -18.29 -21.03
N LEU A 206 11.82 -19.38 -20.65
CA LEU A 206 10.38 -19.35 -20.41
C LEU A 206 10.02 -18.45 -19.23
N VAL A 207 10.66 -18.66 -18.07
CA VAL A 207 10.39 -17.87 -16.87
C VAL A 207 10.76 -16.40 -17.11
N GLY A 208 11.88 -16.13 -17.80
CA GLY A 208 12.34 -14.79 -18.16
C GLY A 208 11.35 -14.07 -19.08
N ASN A 209 10.89 -14.72 -20.15
CA ASN A 209 9.93 -14.12 -21.09
C ASN A 209 8.55 -13.91 -20.46
N VAL A 210 8.04 -14.86 -19.65
CA VAL A 210 6.77 -14.67 -18.92
C VAL A 210 6.88 -13.51 -17.92
N THR A 211 8.01 -13.42 -17.22
CA THR A 211 8.29 -12.34 -16.27
C THR A 211 8.34 -10.99 -17.00
N ALA A 212 9.10 -10.89 -18.09
CA ALA A 212 9.19 -9.69 -18.91
C ALA A 212 7.81 -9.26 -19.45
N ALA A 213 7.01 -10.21 -19.92
CA ALA A 213 5.67 -9.94 -20.42
C ALA A 213 4.72 -9.40 -19.34
N LEU A 214 4.80 -9.94 -18.12
CA LEU A 214 4.05 -9.44 -16.96
C LEU A 214 4.43 -8.00 -16.59
N PHE A 215 5.72 -7.69 -16.52
CA PHE A 215 6.20 -6.35 -16.20
C PHE A 215 5.85 -5.33 -17.28
N SER A 216 5.98 -5.71 -18.55
CA SER A 216 5.61 -4.89 -19.70
C SER A 216 4.10 -4.61 -19.74
N SER A 217 3.27 -5.63 -19.46
CA SER A 217 1.81 -5.47 -19.32
C SER A 217 1.40 -4.46 -18.22
N MET A 218 2.22 -4.29 -17.18
CA MET A 218 1.95 -3.35 -16.07
C MET A 218 2.64 -1.99 -16.21
N GLY A 219 3.56 -1.84 -17.16
CA GLY A 219 4.26 -0.58 -17.43
C GLY A 219 5.39 -0.25 -16.44
N ILE A 220 5.94 -1.25 -15.75
CA ILE A 220 7.00 -1.09 -14.73
C ILE A 220 8.37 -1.48 -15.31
N MET A 221 8.54 -1.38 -16.64
CA MET A 221 9.74 -1.88 -17.31
C MET A 221 10.99 -1.11 -16.87
N PRO A 222 12.07 -1.81 -16.47
CA PRO A 222 13.40 -1.21 -16.45
C PRO A 222 13.79 -0.82 -17.89
N SER A 223 14.66 0.19 -18.02
CA SER A 223 15.08 0.83 -19.27
C SER A 223 15.23 -0.12 -20.46
N GLU A 224 14.79 0.36 -21.62
CA GLU A 224 14.64 -0.31 -22.92
C GLU A 224 15.91 -1.03 -23.46
N GLU A 225 17.08 -0.80 -22.86
CA GLU A 225 18.36 -1.38 -23.29
C GLU A 225 18.65 -2.79 -22.73
N THR A 226 17.93 -3.23 -21.69
CA THR A 226 18.15 -4.57 -21.10
C THR A 226 17.14 -5.59 -21.64
N ASN A 227 17.58 -6.47 -22.54
CA ASN A 227 16.80 -7.61 -23.02
C ASN A 227 16.56 -8.61 -21.86
N ILE A 228 15.47 -8.40 -21.10
CA ILE A 228 15.11 -9.20 -19.91
C ILE A 228 14.99 -10.70 -20.25
N GLY A 229 14.57 -11.04 -21.47
CA GLY A 229 14.46 -12.41 -21.96
C GLY A 229 15.79 -13.18 -22.10
N GLN A 230 16.94 -12.51 -21.99
CA GLN A 230 18.27 -13.13 -22.00
C GLN A 230 18.96 -13.13 -20.62
N LEU A 231 18.35 -12.54 -19.59
CA LEU A 231 18.96 -12.47 -18.26
C LEU A 231 18.92 -13.85 -17.59
N THR A 232 20.03 -14.25 -16.98
CA THR A 232 20.07 -15.47 -16.17
C THR A 232 19.12 -15.33 -14.98
N SER A 233 18.55 -16.44 -14.48
CA SER A 233 17.60 -16.39 -13.36
C SER A 233 18.16 -15.71 -12.11
N SER A 234 19.49 -15.69 -11.93
CA SER A 234 20.17 -14.92 -10.88
C SER A 234 20.18 -13.40 -11.11
N GLN A 235 20.34 -12.93 -12.35
CA GLN A 235 20.31 -11.51 -12.71
C GLN A 235 18.88 -10.97 -12.68
N LEU A 236 17.92 -11.75 -13.19
CA LEU A 236 16.50 -11.46 -13.13
C LEU A 236 16.03 -11.31 -11.67
N LEU A 237 16.41 -12.25 -10.81
CA LEU A 237 16.11 -12.21 -9.38
C LEU A 237 16.74 -10.98 -8.71
N ARG A 238 17.99 -10.63 -9.05
CA ARG A 238 18.67 -9.47 -8.45
C ARG A 238 17.97 -8.14 -8.78
N MET A 239 17.67 -7.92 -10.06
CA MET A 239 16.97 -6.71 -10.51
C MET A 239 15.58 -6.59 -9.86
N TYR A 240 14.88 -7.73 -9.76
CA TYR A 240 13.59 -7.80 -9.08
C TYR A 240 13.68 -7.46 -7.59
N MET A 241 14.71 -7.97 -6.91
CA MET A 241 14.95 -7.73 -5.48
C MET A 241 15.31 -6.28 -5.18
N GLU A 242 16.06 -5.61 -6.07
CA GLU A 242 16.39 -4.19 -5.93
C GLU A 242 15.14 -3.30 -6.06
N MET A 243 14.28 -3.58 -7.05
CA MET A 243 13.02 -2.87 -7.22
C MET A 243 12.11 -3.04 -6.01
N LEU A 244 11.95 -4.29 -5.53
CA LEU A 244 11.16 -4.61 -4.33
C LEU A 244 11.70 -3.92 -3.08
N GLY A 245 13.02 -3.95 -2.89
CA GLY A 245 13.69 -3.28 -1.78
C GLY A 245 13.40 -1.78 -1.77
N PHE A 246 13.46 -1.14 -2.94
CA PHE A 246 13.15 0.28 -3.08
C PHE A 246 11.69 0.60 -2.69
N VAL A 247 10.72 -0.15 -3.24
CA VAL A 247 9.29 0.04 -2.95
C VAL A 247 8.98 -0.15 -1.47
N TYR A 248 9.63 -1.14 -0.84
CA TYR A 248 9.50 -1.41 0.59
C TYR A 248 9.98 -0.24 1.45
N VAL A 249 11.21 0.25 1.21
CA VAL A 249 11.76 1.39 1.95
C VAL A 249 10.87 2.61 1.78
N TYR A 250 10.47 2.89 0.54
CA TYR A 250 9.57 3.99 0.21
C TYR A 250 8.25 3.93 1.00
N PHE A 251 7.60 2.77 1.04
CA PHE A 251 6.32 2.58 1.74
C PHE A 251 6.44 2.84 3.25
N PHE A 252 7.42 2.25 3.94
CA PHE A 252 7.58 2.41 5.39
C PHE A 252 8.06 3.81 5.79
N VAL A 253 8.88 4.46 4.97
CA VAL A 253 9.26 5.88 5.16
C VAL A 253 8.03 6.78 5.02
N ALA A 254 7.21 6.59 3.98
CA ALA A 254 5.97 7.37 3.82
C ALA A 254 4.99 7.13 4.98
N ALA A 255 4.81 5.88 5.41
CA ALA A 255 3.94 5.51 6.52
C ALA A 255 4.38 6.13 7.86
N SER A 256 5.69 6.09 8.16
CA SER A 256 6.24 6.72 9.37
C SER A 256 6.09 8.24 9.34
N LEU A 257 6.29 8.88 8.19
CA LEU A 257 6.07 10.32 8.01
C LEU A 257 4.62 10.72 8.31
N VAL A 258 3.63 9.97 7.79
CA VAL A 258 2.21 10.18 8.10
C VAL A 258 1.94 10.09 9.61
N MET A 259 2.55 9.11 10.29
CA MET A 259 2.41 8.95 11.75
C MET A 259 3.02 10.10 12.55
N PHE A 260 4.19 10.61 12.15
CA PHE A 260 4.79 11.78 12.80
C PHE A 260 3.98 13.05 12.56
N LEU A 261 3.42 13.23 11.36
CA LEU A 261 2.52 14.35 11.06
C LEU A 261 1.23 14.26 11.89
N PHE A 262 0.66 13.06 12.07
CA PHE A 262 -0.46 12.86 12.99
C PHE A 262 -0.12 13.20 14.44
N ALA A 263 1.08 12.85 14.91
CA ALA A 263 1.54 13.22 16.24
C ALA A 263 1.69 14.74 16.39
N ALA A 264 2.23 15.42 15.37
CA ALA A 264 2.33 16.87 15.34
C ALA A 264 0.94 17.54 15.37
N PHE A 265 -0.01 17.09 14.56
CA PHE A 265 -1.39 17.60 14.63
C PHE A 265 -2.02 17.40 16.01
N ALA A 266 -1.83 16.22 16.61
CA ALA A 266 -2.36 15.91 17.94
C ALA A 266 -1.78 16.85 19.02
N MET A 267 -0.50 17.20 18.89
CA MET A 267 0.18 18.15 19.77
C MET A 267 -0.34 19.58 19.58
N LEU A 268 -0.70 19.98 18.36
CA LEU A 268 -1.23 21.31 18.08
C LEU A 268 -2.69 21.49 18.50
N THR A 269 -3.51 20.43 18.44
CA THR A 269 -4.97 20.53 18.65
C THR A 269 -5.45 20.17 20.06
N ARG A 270 -4.78 19.25 20.78
CA ARG A 270 -5.23 18.86 22.13
C ARG A 270 -4.56 19.70 23.22
N ARG A 271 -5.39 20.23 24.13
CA ARG A 271 -4.96 20.91 25.36
C ARG A 271 -4.18 19.93 26.26
N HIS A 272 -3.15 20.41 26.96
CA HIS A 272 -2.24 19.62 27.83
C HIS A 272 -2.93 18.85 28.97
N THR A 273 -3.65 17.77 28.64
CA THR A 273 -4.13 16.77 29.60
C THR A 273 -3.21 15.55 29.55
N SER A 274 -3.03 14.86 30.69
CA SER A 274 -2.20 13.65 30.72
C SER A 274 -2.67 12.58 29.74
N CYS A 275 -3.98 12.49 29.45
CA CYS A 275 -4.54 11.56 28.47
C CYS A 275 -4.19 11.95 27.02
N ALA A 276 -4.20 13.25 26.70
CA ALA A 276 -3.74 13.73 25.39
C ALA A 276 -2.26 13.40 25.15
N SER A 277 -1.41 13.56 26.18
CA SER A 277 0.01 13.23 26.09
C SER A 277 0.27 11.74 25.79
N ILE A 278 -0.56 10.84 26.32
CA ILE A 278 -0.46 9.40 26.06
C ILE A 278 -0.79 9.11 24.58
N GLY A 279 -1.83 9.74 24.03
CA GLY A 279 -2.21 9.58 22.62
C GLY A 279 -1.14 10.11 21.64
N ILE A 280 -0.45 11.19 22.00
CA ILE A 280 0.69 11.71 21.22
C ILE A 280 1.88 10.75 21.29
N ALA A 281 2.23 10.28 22.49
CA ALA A 281 3.32 9.34 22.70
C ALA A 281 3.09 8.02 21.91
N ALA A 282 1.87 7.49 21.92
CA ALA A 282 1.51 6.30 21.15
C ALA A 282 1.78 6.48 19.65
N ARG A 283 1.42 7.62 19.06
CA ARG A 283 1.67 7.92 17.64
C ARG A 283 3.17 8.00 17.32
N ILE A 284 3.96 8.63 18.19
CA ILE A 284 5.42 8.70 18.03
C ILE A 284 6.04 7.30 18.10
N ILE A 285 5.66 6.49 19.09
CA ILE A 285 6.15 5.12 19.25
C ILE A 285 5.81 4.27 18.02
N LEU A 286 4.57 4.34 17.53
CA LEU A 286 4.14 3.62 16.33
C LEU A 286 4.83 4.13 15.06
N GLY A 287 5.11 5.43 14.95
CA GLY A 287 5.91 6.00 13.87
C GLY A 287 7.36 5.49 13.86
N VAL A 288 8.00 5.42 15.03
CA VAL A 288 9.34 4.84 15.21
C VAL A 288 9.34 3.34 14.90
N PHE A 289 8.29 2.62 15.30
CA PHE A 289 8.11 1.20 14.95
C PHE A 289 8.02 0.99 13.44
N LEU A 290 7.24 1.80 12.72
CA LEU A 290 7.17 1.71 11.26
C LEU A 290 8.51 2.05 10.59
N MET A 291 9.22 3.04 11.11
CA MET A 291 10.55 3.40 10.61
C MET A 291 11.58 2.30 10.88
N SER A 292 11.50 1.59 12.01
CA SER A 292 12.43 0.52 12.33
C SER A 292 12.30 -0.68 11.39
N LEU A 293 11.10 -0.93 10.83
CA LEU A 293 10.88 -1.96 9.81
C LEU A 293 11.72 -1.73 8.55
N VAL A 294 12.08 -0.49 8.22
CA VAL A 294 13.03 -0.20 7.12
C VAL A 294 14.36 -0.93 7.30
N SER A 295 14.78 -1.16 8.54
CA SER A 295 16.04 -1.87 8.85
C SER A 295 16.02 -3.34 8.44
N PHE A 296 14.84 -3.96 8.25
CA PHE A 296 14.71 -5.36 7.81
C PHE A 296 15.33 -5.60 6.44
N VAL A 297 15.45 -4.57 5.60
CA VAL A 297 16.13 -4.67 4.29
C VAL A 297 17.58 -5.17 4.43
N ARG A 298 18.23 -4.96 5.58
CA ARG A 298 19.57 -5.50 5.86
C ARG A 298 19.60 -7.03 5.99
N GLN A 299 18.46 -7.64 6.32
CA GLN A 299 18.29 -9.08 6.49
C GLN A 299 17.38 -9.62 5.39
N PHE A 300 17.98 -10.03 4.28
CA PHE A 300 17.28 -10.43 3.06
C PHE A 300 16.18 -11.47 3.26
N ALA A 301 16.43 -12.52 4.06
CA ALA A 301 15.46 -13.60 4.26
C ALA A 301 14.17 -13.12 4.94
N LEU A 302 14.29 -12.23 5.94
CA LEU A 302 13.15 -11.71 6.68
C LEU A 302 12.39 -10.66 5.87
N ALA A 303 13.12 -9.75 5.21
CA ALA A 303 12.51 -8.77 4.32
C ALA A 303 11.74 -9.44 3.19
N TYR A 304 12.33 -10.44 2.54
CA TYR A 304 11.68 -11.19 1.47
C TYR A 304 10.43 -11.90 1.97
N ALA A 305 10.52 -12.69 3.05
CA ALA A 305 9.37 -13.41 3.60
C ALA A 305 8.22 -12.46 3.98
N PHE A 306 8.55 -11.30 4.55
CA PHE A 306 7.56 -10.30 4.93
C PHE A 306 6.95 -9.57 3.71
N MET A 307 7.75 -9.24 2.70
CA MET A 307 7.27 -8.61 1.45
C MET A 307 6.37 -9.54 0.64
N THR A 308 6.69 -10.83 0.59
CA THR A 308 5.86 -11.83 -0.11
C THR A 308 4.59 -12.18 0.66
N SER A 309 4.47 -11.73 1.91
CA SER A 309 3.28 -11.96 2.71
C SER A 309 2.23 -10.90 2.41
N PRO A 310 0.95 -11.28 2.24
CA PRO A 310 -0.16 -10.32 2.17
C PRO A 310 -0.23 -9.38 3.38
N THR A 311 0.36 -9.77 4.52
CA THR A 311 0.39 -9.00 5.77
C THR A 311 1.01 -7.60 5.63
N ILE A 312 1.92 -7.40 4.66
CA ILE A 312 2.58 -6.11 4.46
C ILE A 312 1.60 -4.99 4.10
N LEU A 313 0.56 -5.30 3.31
CA LEU A 313 -0.50 -4.36 2.95
C LEU A 313 -1.39 -4.01 4.14
N TYR A 314 -1.51 -4.92 5.12
CA TYR A 314 -2.32 -4.72 6.31
C TYR A 314 -1.55 -4.03 7.44
N ALA A 315 -0.21 -4.01 7.40
CA ALA A 315 0.62 -3.49 8.47
C ALA A 315 0.27 -2.05 8.86
N PHE A 316 0.11 -1.16 7.87
CA PHE A 316 -0.27 0.24 8.13
C PHE A 316 -1.72 0.37 8.62
N THR A 317 -2.64 -0.41 8.07
CA THR A 317 -4.04 -0.45 8.52
C THR A 317 -4.15 -0.87 9.99
N PHE A 318 -3.37 -1.88 10.41
CA PHE A 318 -3.31 -2.30 11.80
C PHE A 318 -2.76 -1.19 12.70
N VAL A 319 -1.71 -0.48 12.28
CA VAL A 319 -1.16 0.64 13.05
C VAL A 319 -2.19 1.75 13.23
N ILE A 320 -2.90 2.15 12.17
CA ILE A 320 -3.97 3.15 12.28
C ILE A 320 -5.10 2.66 13.19
N LEU A 321 -5.50 1.39 13.07
CA LEU A 321 -6.54 0.81 13.92
C LEU A 321 -6.13 0.82 15.39
N THR A 322 -4.86 0.54 15.70
CA THR A 322 -4.31 0.64 17.06
C THR A 322 -4.37 2.08 17.57
N VAL A 323 -3.99 3.07 16.76
CA VAL A 323 -4.10 4.49 17.13
C VAL A 323 -5.53 4.86 17.47
N PHE A 324 -6.48 4.50 16.59
CA PHE A 324 -7.89 4.77 16.78
C PHE A 324 -8.45 4.09 18.05
N GLY A 325 -8.06 2.84 18.29
CA GLY A 325 -8.42 2.11 19.50
C GLY A 325 -7.90 2.77 20.77
N ILE A 326 -6.65 3.24 20.76
CA ILE A 326 -6.04 3.97 21.88
C ILE A 326 -6.80 5.29 22.12
N ASP A 327 -7.07 6.08 21.08
CA ASP A 327 -7.76 7.35 21.22
C ASP A 327 -9.16 7.17 21.80
N ARG A 328 -9.92 6.19 21.29
CA ARG A 328 -11.27 5.92 21.79
C ARG A 328 -11.26 5.46 23.24
N LEU A 329 -10.27 4.65 23.63
CA LEU A 329 -10.12 4.17 25.00
C LEU A 329 -9.73 5.30 25.96
N LEU A 330 -8.86 6.22 25.52
CA LEU A 330 -8.49 7.41 26.29
C LEU A 330 -9.69 8.34 26.50
N ASP A 331 -10.53 8.53 25.48
CA ASP A 331 -11.73 9.38 25.58
C ASP A 331 -12.76 8.78 26.55
N LEU A 332 -12.96 7.46 26.52
CA LEU A 332 -13.81 6.74 27.48
C LEU A 332 -13.28 6.89 28.92
N TYR A 333 -11.96 6.76 29.10
CA TYR A 333 -11.33 6.92 30.41
C TYR A 333 -11.48 8.34 30.95
N GLU A 334 -11.32 9.36 30.10
CA GLU A 334 -11.51 10.76 30.50
C GLU A 334 -12.97 11.05 30.88
N SER A 335 -13.93 10.50 30.13
CA SER A 335 -15.37 10.59 30.45
C SER A 335 -15.69 9.96 31.81
N GLN A 336 -15.20 8.74 32.07
CA GLN A 336 -15.38 8.06 33.35
C GLN A 336 -14.75 8.83 34.51
N LYS A 337 -13.54 9.39 34.31
CA LYS A 337 -12.86 10.21 35.32
C LYS A 337 -13.67 11.46 35.65
N LYS A 338 -14.20 12.18 34.64
CA LYS A 338 -15.07 13.35 34.84
C LYS A 338 -16.33 12.99 35.62
N THR A 339 -17.01 11.90 35.26
CA THR A 339 -18.22 11.44 35.98
C THR A 339 -17.94 11.11 37.44
N LYS A 340 -16.84 10.40 37.73
CA LYS A 340 -16.43 10.09 39.12
C LYS A 340 -16.10 11.36 39.93
N MET A 341 -15.40 12.33 39.34
CA MET A 341 -15.14 13.61 40.00
C MET A 341 -16.44 14.37 40.31
N ASN A 342 -17.36 14.44 39.35
CA ASN A 342 -18.65 15.12 39.53
C ASN A 342 -19.51 14.47 40.63
N LEU A 343 -19.54 13.13 40.71
CA LEU A 343 -20.23 12.41 41.79
C LEU A 343 -19.59 12.66 43.16
N THR A 344 -18.26 12.75 43.22
CA THR A 344 -17.52 13.03 44.47
C THR A 344 -17.77 14.47 44.95
N GLU A 345 -17.83 15.44 44.03
CA GLU A 345 -18.21 16.82 44.36
C GLU A 345 -19.68 16.95 44.77
N ALA A 346 -20.59 16.21 44.12
CA ALA A 346 -22.01 16.20 44.49
C ALA A 346 -22.22 15.63 45.90
N GLY A 347 -21.50 14.55 46.25
CA GLY A 347 -21.50 13.99 47.61
C GLY A 347 -20.97 14.96 48.67
N LYS A 348 -19.92 15.74 48.35
CA LYS A 348 -19.40 16.79 49.26
C LYS A 348 -20.37 17.97 49.42
N ARG A 349 -21.14 18.34 48.39
CA ARG A 349 -22.12 19.43 48.48
C ARG A 349 -23.39 19.06 49.25
N MET A 350 -23.72 17.77 49.34
CA MET A 350 -24.91 17.28 50.03
C MET A 350 -24.70 17.07 51.54
N HIS A 351 -23.46 17.09 52.01
CA HIS A 351 -23.08 17.12 53.42
C HIS A 351 -22.39 18.46 53.73
N PRO A 352 -23.10 19.60 53.69
CA PRO A 352 -22.57 20.80 54.31
C PRO A 352 -22.53 20.53 55.81
N ASP A 353 -21.42 20.89 56.43
CA ASP A 353 -21.13 20.65 57.84
C ASP A 353 -22.37 20.90 58.72
N THR A 354 -22.88 19.84 59.34
CA THR A 354 -23.70 19.96 60.55
C THR A 354 -22.83 20.69 61.58
N CYS A 355 -23.16 21.97 61.81
CA CYS A 355 -22.65 22.76 62.92
C CYS A 355 -22.80 22.05 64.26
#